data_AF-A0A5M8FS01-F1
#
_entry.id   AF-A0A5M8FS01-F1
#
_cell.length_a   1.000
_cell.length_b   1.000
_cell.length_c   1.000
_cell.angle_alpha   90.00
_cell.angle_beta   90.00
_cell.angle_gamma   90.00
#
_symmetry.space_group_name_H-M   'P 1'
#
loop_
_entity.id
_entity.type
_entity.pdbx_description
1 polymer ?
#
loop_
_entity_poly.entity_id
_entity_poly.type
_entity_poly.pdbx_seq_one_letter_code
_entity_poly.pdbx_strand_id
1 'polypeptide(L)'
;MVLTALPGCSGTAGRHDLSLLYARVEPIEYARILCASVDLQYLHTCLNQLMAHYRAVRQDRGRRDRDQDSSSTGNHGEGPLVAILGEDRYSGRYRTTLFTGRFTIDNGRRVCRGRYSAFAGDAEPVYRVTCDDGVRGTARLVLDTRGRDGIGALTLDDGSRADIVFGPALEGLPGVGLAGGAQNTRLSMVRETTRNSTVMMPPARM
;
A
#
# COMPACT_ATOMS: atom_id res chain seq x y z
N MET A 1 30.48 45.02 5.59
CA MET A 1 30.39 43.67 4.99
C MET A 1 29.07 43.08 5.46
N VAL A 2 28.03 43.17 4.62
CA VAL A 2 26.66 42.76 4.97
C VAL A 2 26.48 41.32 4.47
N LEU A 3 26.35 40.37 5.40
CA LEU A 3 25.95 39.00 5.10
C LEU A 3 24.42 38.96 4.95
N THR A 4 23.93 38.85 3.72
CA THR A 4 22.55 38.49 3.42
C THR A 4 22.38 36.97 3.51
N ALA A 5 21.70 36.50 4.55
CA ALA A 5 21.26 35.11 4.66
C ALA A 5 20.02 34.89 3.78
N LEU A 6 20.12 33.97 2.81
CA LEU A 6 18.97 33.50 2.03
C LEU A 6 18.18 32.48 2.88
N PRO A 7 16.87 32.66 3.10
CA PRO A 7 16.03 31.61 3.64
C PRO A 7 15.90 30.50 2.57
N GLY A 8 16.58 29.38 2.81
CA GLY A 8 16.37 28.17 2.03
C GLY A 8 14.95 27.66 2.24
N CYS A 9 14.18 27.56 1.15
CA CYS A 9 12.90 26.87 1.12
C CYS A 9 13.13 25.38 1.40
N SER A 10 13.00 24.97 2.66
CA SER A 10 12.87 23.57 3.02
C SER A 10 11.46 23.13 2.64
N GLY A 11 11.29 22.75 1.37
CA GLY A 11 10.06 22.15 0.87
C GLY A 11 9.90 20.76 1.47
N THR A 12 9.14 20.65 2.55
CA THR A 12 8.62 19.39 3.05
C THR A 12 7.81 18.74 1.92
N ALA A 13 8.36 17.68 1.32
CA ALA A 13 7.64 16.84 0.37
C ALA A 13 6.30 16.42 1.00
N GLY A 14 5.22 16.65 0.24
CA GLY A 14 3.83 16.71 0.72
C GLY A 14 3.43 15.53 1.59
N ARG A 15 3.19 15.82 2.87
CA ARG A 15 2.25 15.03 3.67
C ARG A 15 0.86 15.44 3.20
N HIS A 16 0.12 14.50 2.60
CA HIS A 16 -1.29 14.72 2.31
C HIS A 16 -2.02 15.14 3.58
N ASP A 17 -2.91 16.11 3.44
CA ASP A 17 -3.80 16.46 4.53
C ASP A 17 -4.80 15.32 4.73
N LEU A 18 -4.52 14.47 5.72
CA LEU A 18 -5.34 13.32 6.06
C LEU A 18 -6.67 13.72 6.74
N SER A 19 -6.96 15.02 6.85
CA SER A 19 -8.29 15.52 7.22
C SER A 19 -9.28 15.45 6.05
N LEU A 20 -8.81 15.30 4.81
CA LEU A 20 -9.66 15.17 3.62
C LEU A 20 -10.10 13.72 3.38
N LEU A 21 -11.37 13.53 2.98
CA LEU A 21 -11.89 12.22 2.58
C LEU A 21 -11.26 11.70 1.28
N TYR A 22 -10.87 12.63 0.39
CA TYR A 22 -10.29 12.34 -0.91
C TYR A 22 -9.03 13.19 -1.13
N ALA A 23 -7.97 12.56 -1.65
CA ALA A 23 -6.76 13.24 -2.10
C ALA A 23 -6.33 12.68 -3.46
N ARG A 24 -5.59 13.46 -4.26
CA ARG A 24 -4.97 12.92 -5.47
C ARG A 24 -3.68 12.22 -5.06
N VAL A 25 -3.66 10.90 -5.15
CA VAL A 25 -2.49 10.09 -4.78
C VAL A 25 -1.75 9.67 -6.05
N GLU A 26 -0.48 10.05 -6.13
CA GLU A 26 0.35 9.68 -7.28
C GLU A 26 0.87 8.24 -7.13
N PRO A 27 1.03 7.47 -8.23
CA PRO A 27 1.60 6.11 -8.20
C PRO A 27 2.92 6.01 -7.45
N ILE A 28 3.75 7.06 -7.51
CA ILE A 28 5.03 7.10 -6.83
C ILE A 28 4.90 7.12 -5.31
N GLU A 29 3.80 7.63 -4.75
CA GLU A 29 3.57 7.68 -3.30
C GLU A 29 3.26 6.30 -2.75
N TYR A 30 2.42 5.54 -3.45
CA TYR A 30 2.22 4.12 -3.16
C TYR A 30 3.54 3.36 -3.21
N ALA A 31 4.36 3.65 -4.22
CA ALA A 31 5.65 2.99 -4.38
C ALA A 31 6.63 3.30 -3.27
N ARG A 32 6.69 4.56 -2.82
CA ARG A 32 7.53 4.96 -1.68
C ARG A 32 7.14 4.26 -0.39
N ILE A 33 5.84 4.17 -0.09
CA ILE A 33 5.36 3.48 1.11
C ILE A 33 5.70 1.98 1.03
N LEU A 34 5.33 1.32 -0.07
CA LEU A 34 5.49 -0.13 -0.21
C LEU A 34 6.95 -0.59 -0.30
N CYS A 35 7.84 0.26 -0.80
CA CYS A 35 9.27 -0.01 -0.89
C CYS A 35 10.07 0.57 0.29
N ALA A 36 9.43 1.16 1.31
CA ALA A 36 10.13 1.83 2.41
C ALA A 36 11.04 0.88 3.22
N SER A 37 10.66 -0.40 3.33
CA SER A 37 11.43 -1.42 4.05
C SER A 37 12.42 -2.20 3.16
N VAL A 38 12.62 -1.78 1.91
CA VAL A 38 13.50 -2.46 0.95
C VAL A 38 14.90 -1.88 1.03
N ASP A 39 15.92 -2.74 1.04
CA ASP A 39 17.31 -2.29 1.02
C ASP A 39 17.61 -1.37 -0.17
N LEU A 40 18.50 -0.39 0.06
CA LEU A 40 18.86 0.62 -0.94
C LEU A 40 19.32 0.02 -2.28
N GLN A 41 20.01 -1.13 -2.23
CA GLN A 41 20.47 -1.88 -3.40
C GLN A 41 19.33 -2.43 -4.28
N TYR A 42 18.13 -2.65 -3.72
CA TYR A 42 16.96 -3.17 -4.42
C TYR A 42 15.84 -2.13 -4.59
N LEU A 43 16.00 -0.94 -4.01
CA LEU A 43 14.99 0.12 -4.02
C LEU A 43 14.58 0.50 -5.45
N HIS A 44 15.55 0.68 -6.36
CA HIS A 44 15.25 1.00 -7.76
C HIS A 44 14.44 -0.10 -8.46
N THR A 45 14.76 -1.36 -8.21
CA THR A 45 14.02 -2.50 -8.76
C THR A 45 12.60 -2.54 -8.23
N CYS A 46 12.42 -2.36 -6.90
CA CYS A 46 11.11 -2.31 -6.27
C CYS A 46 10.24 -1.21 -6.86
N LEU A 47 10.76 0.03 -6.93
CA LEU A 47 10.05 1.17 -7.48
C LEU A 47 9.64 0.93 -8.94
N ASN A 48 10.56 0.43 -9.78
CA ASN A 48 10.28 0.18 -11.19
C ASN A 48 9.22 -0.92 -11.40
N GLN A 49 9.32 -2.04 -10.69
CA GLN A 49 8.35 -3.13 -10.78
C GLN A 49 6.97 -2.68 -10.34
N LEU A 50 6.90 -1.94 -9.23
CA LEU A 50 5.64 -1.46 -8.68
C LEU A 50 4.99 -0.41 -9.59
N MET A 51 5.78 0.52 -10.15
CA MET A 51 5.27 1.48 -11.12
C MET A 51 4.77 0.82 -12.40
N ALA A 52 5.45 -0.22 -12.89
CA ALA A 52 4.99 -1.02 -14.02
C ALA A 52 3.66 -1.71 -13.71
N HIS A 53 3.54 -2.33 -12.53
CA HIS A 53 2.31 -2.96 -12.05
C HIS A 53 1.14 -1.98 -11.98
N TYR A 54 1.33 -0.82 -11.32
CA TYR A 54 0.28 0.20 -11.21
C TYR A 54 -0.18 0.74 -12.57
N ARG A 55 0.74 0.87 -13.55
CA ARG A 55 0.38 1.27 -14.92
C ARG A 55 -0.45 0.21 -15.61
N ALA A 56 -0.07 -1.06 -15.52
CA ALA A 56 -0.83 -2.17 -16.09
C ALA A 56 -2.24 -2.24 -15.50
N VAL A 57 -2.37 -2.21 -14.17
CA VAL A 57 -3.67 -2.23 -13.49
C VAL A 57 -4.54 -1.02 -13.88
N ARG A 58 -3.96 0.18 -13.99
CA ARG A 58 -4.72 1.37 -14.41
C ARG A 58 -5.19 1.29 -15.86
N GLN A 59 -4.37 0.75 -16.76
CA GLN A 59 -4.75 0.54 -18.16
C GLN A 59 -5.90 -0.47 -18.27
N ASP A 60 -5.82 -1.59 -17.55
CA ASP A 60 -6.87 -2.62 -17.54
C ASP A 60 -8.19 -2.08 -16.99
N ARG A 61 -8.16 -1.25 -15.94
CA ARG A 61 -9.37 -0.61 -15.41
C ARG A 61 -9.97 0.40 -16.36
N GLY A 62 -9.15 1.26 -16.97
CA GLY A 62 -9.65 2.22 -17.94
C GLY A 62 -10.34 1.55 -19.14
N ARG A 63 -9.97 0.30 -19.45
CA ARG A 63 -10.68 -0.53 -20.42
C ARG A 63 -12.01 -1.07 -19.87
N ARG A 64 -12.00 -1.67 -18.67
CA ARG A 64 -13.22 -2.22 -18.03
C ARG A 64 -14.28 -1.16 -17.75
N ASP A 65 -13.89 0.03 -17.28
CA ASP A 65 -14.81 1.11 -16.96
C ASP A 65 -15.50 1.68 -18.22
N ARG A 66 -14.88 1.54 -19.41
CA ARG A 66 -15.54 1.87 -20.69
C ARG A 66 -16.53 0.82 -21.14
N ASP A 67 -16.26 -0.44 -20.82
CA ASP A 67 -17.08 -1.58 -21.25
C ASP A 67 -18.23 -1.86 -20.26
N GLN A 68 -18.18 -1.30 -19.04
CA GLN A 68 -19.11 -1.58 -17.96
C GLN A 68 -20.22 -0.52 -17.88
N ASP A 69 -21.35 -0.84 -18.49
CA ASP A 69 -22.58 -0.05 -18.47
C ASP A 69 -23.18 0.01 -17.04
N SER A 70 -22.93 1.12 -16.35
CA SER A 70 -23.79 1.82 -15.37
C SER A 70 -24.40 1.07 -14.16
N SER A 71 -24.02 -0.18 -13.84
CA SER A 71 -24.78 -1.00 -12.86
C SER A 71 -24.12 -1.20 -11.49
N SER A 72 -22.91 -0.69 -11.24
CA SER A 72 -22.20 -0.90 -9.96
C SER A 72 -22.43 0.25 -8.97
N THR A 73 -23.69 0.48 -8.58
CA THR A 73 -24.08 1.33 -7.45
C THR A 73 -23.75 0.65 -6.11
N GLY A 74 -22.48 0.32 -5.91
CA GLY A 74 -21.97 -0.27 -4.68
C GLY A 74 -20.88 0.62 -4.11
N ASN A 75 -21.25 1.52 -3.19
CA ASN A 75 -20.33 2.29 -2.33
C ASN A 75 -19.60 1.39 -1.30
N HIS A 76 -19.23 0.19 -1.73
CA HIS A 76 -18.57 -0.83 -0.93
C HIS A 76 -17.15 -0.98 -1.45
N GLY A 77 -16.22 -0.35 -0.76
CA GLY A 77 -14.80 -0.55 -1.01
C GLY A 77 -14.32 -1.77 -0.24
N GLU A 78 -14.01 -2.85 -0.93
CA GLU A 78 -13.24 -3.95 -0.36
C GLU A 78 -11.97 -4.15 -1.17
N GLY A 79 -10.88 -4.47 -0.49
CA GLY A 79 -9.65 -4.82 -1.16
C GLY A 79 -8.50 -5.13 -0.21
N PRO A 80 -7.32 -5.40 -0.80
CA PRO A 80 -6.09 -5.57 -0.04
C PRO A 80 -5.70 -4.28 0.69
N LEU A 81 -5.00 -4.45 1.81
CA LEU A 81 -4.43 -3.38 2.60
C LEU A 81 -3.04 -3.80 3.08
N VAL A 82 -2.10 -2.86 3.05
CA VAL A 82 -0.73 -3.00 3.57
C VAL A 82 -0.44 -1.84 4.49
N ALA A 83 0.24 -2.11 5.61
CA ALA A 83 0.77 -1.08 6.49
C ALA A 83 2.26 -1.34 6.77
N ILE A 84 3.06 -0.28 6.80
CA ILE A 84 4.49 -0.35 7.13
C ILE A 84 4.71 0.36 8.46
N LEU A 85 4.98 -0.39 9.52
CA LEU A 85 5.19 0.08 10.89
C LEU A 85 6.66 -0.09 11.26
N GLY A 86 7.45 0.98 11.15
CA GLY A 86 8.91 0.85 11.21
C GLY A 86 9.42 0.00 10.05
N GLU A 87 10.09 -1.11 10.35
CA GLU A 87 10.55 -2.09 9.35
C GLU A 87 9.56 -3.24 9.14
N ASP A 88 8.52 -3.33 9.97
CA ASP A 88 7.56 -4.42 9.92
C ASP A 88 6.47 -4.14 8.89
N ARG A 89 6.30 -5.10 7.98
CA ARG A 89 5.21 -5.10 7.01
C ARG A 89 4.02 -5.90 7.52
N TYR A 90 2.89 -5.23 7.59
CA TYR A 90 1.59 -5.82 7.85
C TYR A 90 0.78 -5.92 6.57
N SER A 91 0.08 -7.03 6.39
CA SER A 91 -0.78 -7.26 5.24
C SER A 91 -2.17 -7.68 5.69
N GLY A 92 -3.18 -7.38 4.89
CA GLY A 92 -4.54 -7.74 5.22
C GLY A 92 -5.56 -7.20 4.24
N ARG A 93 -6.77 -6.95 4.74
CA ARG A 93 -7.90 -6.50 3.93
C ARG A 93 -8.70 -5.44 4.66
N TYR A 94 -9.28 -4.54 3.88
CA TYR A 94 -10.26 -3.57 4.35
C TYR A 94 -11.61 -3.83 3.70
N ARG A 95 -12.67 -3.45 4.42
CA ARG A 95 -14.03 -3.37 3.89
C ARG A 95 -14.66 -2.10 4.44
N THR A 96 -15.09 -1.22 3.56
CA THR A 96 -15.73 0.04 3.88
C THR A 96 -17.07 0.18 3.16
N THR A 97 -17.97 0.91 3.80
CA THR A 97 -19.29 1.31 3.33
C THR A 97 -19.44 2.81 3.62
N LEU A 98 -20.53 3.44 3.20
CA LEU A 98 -20.77 4.87 3.49
C LEU A 98 -20.75 5.22 4.99
N PHE A 99 -21.14 4.29 5.86
CA PHE A 99 -21.35 4.58 7.28
C PHE A 99 -20.52 3.72 8.23
N THR A 100 -19.87 2.67 7.72
CA THR A 100 -19.05 1.76 8.54
C THR A 100 -17.84 1.30 7.77
N GLY A 101 -16.75 1.09 8.48
CA GLY A 101 -15.52 0.57 7.93
C GLY A 101 -14.85 -0.39 8.89
N ARG A 102 -14.16 -1.39 8.36
CA ARG A 102 -13.28 -2.25 9.14
C ARG A 102 -12.08 -2.67 8.32
N PHE A 103 -10.97 -2.92 9.00
CA PHE A 103 -9.83 -3.60 8.42
C PHE A 103 -9.19 -4.54 9.45
N THR A 104 -8.48 -5.52 8.93
CA THR A 104 -7.59 -6.38 9.71
C THR A 104 -6.26 -6.42 9.00
N ILE A 105 -5.17 -6.23 9.75
CA ILE A 105 -3.80 -6.35 9.28
C ILE A 105 -3.00 -7.27 10.22
N ASP A 106 -2.10 -8.04 9.65
CA ASP A 106 -1.29 -9.03 10.33
C ASP A 106 0.13 -9.06 9.73
N ASN A 107 1.13 -9.27 10.59
CA ASN A 107 2.51 -9.53 10.19
C ASN A 107 3.00 -10.93 10.65
N GLY A 108 2.11 -11.77 11.16
CA GLY A 108 2.40 -13.10 11.72
C GLY A 108 2.84 -13.07 13.19
N ARG A 109 3.12 -11.90 13.77
CA ARG A 109 3.48 -11.71 15.18
C ARG A 109 2.44 -10.93 15.96
N ARG A 110 1.75 -9.99 15.29
CA ARG A 110 0.76 -9.08 15.86
C ARG A 110 -0.37 -8.89 14.85
N VAL A 111 -1.61 -8.95 15.32
CA VAL A 111 -2.81 -8.69 14.52
C VAL A 111 -3.49 -7.42 15.01
N CYS A 112 -3.59 -6.41 14.16
CA CYS A 112 -4.31 -5.17 14.46
C CYS A 112 -5.60 -5.07 13.67
N ARG A 113 -6.68 -4.64 14.34
CA ARG A 113 -8.03 -4.52 13.78
C ARG A 113 -8.52 -3.10 13.95
N GLY A 114 -8.91 -2.48 12.84
CA GLY A 114 -9.50 -1.14 12.84
C GLY A 114 -11.00 -1.19 12.57
N ARG A 115 -11.78 -0.35 13.24
CA ARG A 115 -13.22 -0.18 13.00
C ARG A 115 -13.62 1.29 13.07
N TYR A 116 -14.53 1.68 12.18
CA TYR A 116 -15.18 2.99 12.13
C TYR A 116 -16.69 2.79 11.98
N SER A 117 -17.49 3.63 12.64
CA SER A 117 -18.95 3.64 12.52
C SER A 117 -19.50 5.05 12.70
N ALA A 118 -20.05 5.64 11.63
CA ALA A 118 -20.75 6.92 11.66
C ALA A 118 -21.92 6.91 12.66
N PHE A 119 -22.58 5.75 12.85
CA PHE A 119 -23.67 5.58 13.80
C PHE A 119 -23.22 5.60 15.27
N ALA A 120 -21.91 5.47 15.53
CA ALA A 120 -21.35 5.60 16.87
C ALA A 120 -20.97 7.06 17.22
N GLY A 121 -21.33 8.03 16.38
CA GLY A 121 -21.07 9.46 16.59
C GLY A 121 -19.72 9.95 16.08
N ASP A 122 -18.99 9.13 15.31
CA ASP A 122 -17.73 9.54 14.71
C ASP A 122 -18.02 10.46 13.51
N ALA A 123 -17.72 11.76 13.62
CA ALA A 123 -17.93 12.75 12.57
C ALA A 123 -16.87 12.69 11.44
N GLU A 124 -15.74 12.06 11.73
CA GLU A 124 -14.63 11.83 10.80
C GLU A 124 -14.42 10.32 10.62
N PRO A 125 -13.93 9.85 9.46
CA PRO A 125 -13.63 8.43 9.21
C PRO A 125 -12.34 7.98 9.92
N VAL A 126 -12.27 8.19 11.23
CA VAL A 126 -11.17 7.76 12.09
C VAL A 126 -11.49 6.36 12.61
N TYR A 127 -10.66 5.39 12.23
CA TYR A 127 -10.78 4.02 12.68
C TYR A 127 -10.16 3.89 14.06
N ARG A 128 -10.91 3.36 15.02
CA ARG A 128 -10.35 2.91 16.31
C ARG A 128 -9.65 1.58 16.09
N VAL A 129 -8.41 1.49 16.50
CA VAL A 129 -7.54 0.33 16.27
C VAL A 129 -7.25 -0.38 17.58
N THR A 130 -7.28 -1.71 17.53
CA THR A 130 -6.88 -2.56 18.65
C THR A 130 -6.06 -3.72 18.11
N CYS A 131 -4.89 -3.93 18.69
CA CYS A 131 -4.00 -5.05 18.43
C CYS A 131 -4.22 -6.15 19.48
N ASP A 132 -3.86 -7.38 19.13
CA ASP A 132 -4.01 -8.57 19.98
C ASP A 132 -3.08 -8.60 21.20
N ASP A 133 -2.02 -7.81 21.18
CA ASP A 133 -1.14 -7.56 22.32
C ASP A 133 -1.65 -6.45 23.27
N GLY A 134 -2.85 -5.94 23.02
CA GLY A 134 -3.51 -4.93 23.86
C GLY A 134 -3.19 -3.48 23.49
N VAL A 135 -2.24 -3.23 22.58
CA VAL A 135 -1.97 -1.87 22.09
C VAL A 135 -3.18 -1.35 21.32
N ARG A 136 -3.52 -0.08 21.55
CA ARG A 136 -4.63 0.62 20.90
C ARG A 136 -4.10 1.78 20.07
N GLY A 137 -4.97 2.37 19.25
CA GLY A 137 -4.60 3.52 18.45
C GLY A 137 -5.73 4.00 17.55
N THR A 138 -5.37 4.82 16.59
CA THR A 138 -6.27 5.36 15.58
C THR A 138 -5.66 5.27 14.20
N ALA A 139 -6.49 5.07 13.17
CA ALA A 139 -6.07 5.14 11.79
C ALA A 139 -6.97 6.08 10.99
N ARG A 140 -6.37 6.86 10.08
CA ARG A 140 -7.06 7.70 9.10
C ARG A 140 -6.76 7.16 7.71
N LEU A 141 -7.81 6.96 6.92
CA LEU A 141 -7.73 6.49 5.55
C LEU A 141 -8.28 7.58 4.62
N VAL A 142 -7.55 7.84 3.54
CA VAL A 142 -7.89 8.82 2.50
C VAL A 142 -7.99 8.10 1.18
N LEU A 143 -9.10 8.29 0.47
CA LEU A 143 -9.31 7.71 -0.84
C LEU A 143 -8.59 8.53 -1.92
N ASP A 144 -8.00 7.87 -2.91
CA ASP A 144 -7.63 8.53 -4.15
C ASP A 144 -8.90 9.12 -4.78
N THR A 145 -8.78 10.26 -5.45
CA THR A 145 -9.83 10.88 -6.30
C THR A 145 -10.47 9.92 -7.31
N ARG A 146 -9.81 8.81 -7.66
CA ARG A 146 -10.38 7.72 -8.48
C ARG A 146 -11.20 6.69 -7.69
N GLY A 147 -11.36 6.89 -6.39
CA GLY A 147 -12.40 6.32 -5.52
C GLY A 147 -12.18 4.90 -4.99
N ARG A 148 -11.15 4.16 -5.44
CA ARG A 148 -10.99 2.73 -5.06
C ARG A 148 -9.68 2.41 -4.35
N ASP A 149 -8.62 3.11 -4.71
CA ASP A 149 -7.33 3.00 -4.03
C ASP A 149 -7.18 4.16 -3.03
N GLY A 150 -6.24 4.08 -2.10
CA GLY A 150 -5.99 5.14 -1.14
C GLY A 150 -4.79 4.89 -0.24
N ILE A 151 -4.48 5.91 0.54
CA ILE A 151 -3.39 5.91 1.52
C ILE A 151 -3.94 6.25 2.90
N GLY A 152 -3.19 5.97 3.94
CA GLY A 152 -3.58 6.33 5.29
C GLY A 152 -2.42 6.34 6.25
N ALA A 153 -2.71 6.67 7.49
CA ALA A 153 -1.77 6.60 8.58
C ALA A 153 -2.40 5.91 9.79
N LEU A 154 -1.63 5.03 10.42
CA LEU A 154 -1.91 4.42 11.71
C LEU A 154 -1.04 5.11 12.76
N THR A 155 -1.62 5.49 13.89
CA THR A 155 -0.90 5.93 15.07
C THR A 155 -1.35 5.08 16.25
N LEU A 156 -0.41 4.39 16.89
CA LEU A 156 -0.62 3.61 18.09
C LEU A 156 -0.34 4.44 19.35
N ASP A 157 -0.96 4.07 20.47
CA ASP A 157 -0.85 4.77 21.75
C ASP A 157 0.55 4.64 22.37
N ASP A 158 1.34 3.65 21.92
CA ASP A 158 2.76 3.50 22.26
C ASP A 158 3.68 4.47 21.48
N GLY A 159 3.11 5.31 20.62
CA GLY A 159 3.81 6.29 19.79
C GLY A 159 4.23 5.77 18.42
N SER A 160 4.07 4.47 18.14
CA SER A 160 4.42 3.88 16.85
C SER A 160 3.50 4.40 15.73
N ARG A 161 4.06 4.57 14.53
CA ARG A 161 3.33 5.08 13.36
C ARG A 161 3.54 4.20 12.14
N ALA A 162 2.47 3.99 11.39
CA ALA A 162 2.51 3.24 10.15
C ALA A 162 1.91 4.03 8.99
N ASP A 163 2.52 3.92 7.81
CA ASP A 163 1.91 4.35 6.56
C ASP A 163 1.11 3.20 5.97
N ILE A 164 -0.12 3.50 5.52
CA ILE A 164 -1.06 2.53 4.97
C ILE A 164 -1.20 2.78 3.47
N VAL A 165 -1.22 1.70 2.69
CA VAL A 165 -1.73 1.69 1.33
C VAL A 165 -2.86 0.67 1.24
N PHE A 166 -3.95 1.03 0.59
CA PHE A 166 -5.07 0.13 0.39
C PHE A 166 -5.67 0.29 -1.00
N GLY A 167 -6.34 -0.75 -1.44
CA GLY A 167 -7.11 -0.73 -2.67
C GLY A 167 -6.84 -1.91 -3.58
N PRO A 168 -7.72 -2.11 -4.57
CA PRO A 168 -7.64 -3.19 -5.54
C PRO A 168 -6.37 -3.14 -6.40
N ALA A 169 -5.60 -2.03 -6.40
CA ALA A 169 -4.37 -1.96 -7.19
C ALA A 169 -3.24 -2.77 -6.57
N LEU A 170 -3.39 -3.11 -5.29
CA LEU A 170 -2.49 -4.01 -4.59
C LEU A 170 -2.73 -5.48 -4.91
N GLU A 171 -3.83 -5.81 -5.57
CA GLU A 171 -4.15 -7.19 -5.93
C GLU A 171 -3.07 -7.76 -6.86
N GLY A 172 -2.61 -8.96 -6.57
CA GLY A 172 -1.54 -9.62 -7.32
C GLY A 172 -0.12 -9.14 -6.99
N LEU A 173 0.06 -8.18 -6.08
CA LEU A 173 1.39 -7.86 -5.58
C LEU A 173 1.90 -8.99 -4.66
N PRO A 174 3.16 -9.43 -4.81
CA PRO A 174 3.73 -10.42 -3.93
C PRO A 174 3.73 -9.92 -2.48
N GLY A 175 3.26 -10.76 -1.56
CA GLY A 175 3.11 -10.40 -0.15
C GLY A 175 1.96 -9.42 0.15
N VAL A 176 0.99 -9.29 -0.76
CA VAL A 176 -0.26 -8.56 -0.49
C VAL A 176 -1.45 -9.51 -0.72
N GLY A 177 -1.97 -10.04 0.36
CA GLY A 177 -3.20 -10.83 0.35
C GLY A 177 -2.99 -12.35 0.38
N LEU A 178 -2.51 -12.86 1.51
CA LEU A 178 -2.93 -14.15 2.04
C LEU A 178 -2.90 -14.03 3.56
N ALA A 179 -4.07 -14.11 4.19
CA ALA A 179 -4.17 -14.21 5.65
C ALA A 179 -3.39 -15.46 6.10
N GLY A 180 -2.46 -15.29 7.04
CA GLY A 180 -1.82 -16.39 7.76
C GLY A 180 -0.94 -17.30 6.90
N GLY A 181 0.32 -16.93 6.72
CA GLY A 181 1.30 -17.81 6.09
C GLY A 181 2.71 -17.23 6.16
N ALA A 182 3.39 -17.51 7.27
CA ALA A 182 4.83 -17.41 7.49
C ALA A 182 5.61 -16.50 6.51
N GLN A 183 5.92 -15.29 6.97
CA GLN A 183 6.93 -14.44 6.36
C GLN A 183 8.31 -15.12 6.51
N ASN A 184 8.65 -15.98 5.56
CA ASN A 184 10.01 -16.45 5.35
C ASN A 184 10.33 -16.55 3.87
N THR A 185 9.96 -15.53 3.11
CA THR A 185 10.46 -15.32 1.74
C THR A 185 11.60 -14.32 1.79
N ARG A 186 12.70 -14.74 2.43
CA ARG A 186 14.03 -14.25 2.07
C ARG A 186 14.14 -14.35 0.55
N LEU A 187 14.19 -13.22 -0.15
CA LEU A 187 14.96 -13.01 -1.38
C LEU A 187 15.18 -14.29 -2.25
N SER A 188 14.11 -14.91 -2.74
CA SER A 188 14.25 -15.94 -3.80
C SER A 188 14.33 -15.31 -5.20
N MET A 189 14.24 -13.99 -5.33
CA MET A 189 14.08 -13.33 -6.63
C MET A 189 15.40 -12.84 -7.28
N VAL A 190 16.57 -13.38 -6.89
CA VAL A 190 17.88 -12.98 -7.48
C VAL A 190 18.75 -14.17 -7.93
N ARG A 191 18.32 -15.43 -7.77
CA ARG A 191 19.20 -16.59 -8.07
C ARG A 191 18.89 -17.40 -9.34
N GLU A 192 17.92 -17.00 -10.15
CA GLU A 192 17.46 -17.81 -11.29
C GLU A 192 17.71 -17.16 -12.66
N THR A 193 18.92 -16.61 -12.88
CA THR A 193 19.32 -16.15 -14.22
C THR A 193 20.78 -16.51 -14.56
N THR A 194 21.25 -17.68 -14.11
CA THR A 194 22.61 -18.16 -14.48
C THR A 194 22.70 -19.67 -14.70
N ARG A 195 21.64 -20.32 -15.20
CA ARG A 195 21.72 -21.70 -15.72
C ARG A 195 20.78 -21.91 -16.90
N ASN A 196 21.19 -21.48 -18.09
CA ASN A 196 21.14 -22.31 -19.31
C ASN A 196 21.61 -21.49 -20.51
N SER A 197 22.89 -21.58 -20.82
CA SER A 197 23.39 -21.32 -22.17
C SER A 197 24.41 -22.40 -22.48
N THR A 198 23.92 -23.63 -22.58
CA THR A 198 24.62 -24.70 -23.26
C THR A 198 24.33 -24.52 -24.74
N VAL A 199 25.27 -23.88 -25.43
CA VAL A 199 25.28 -23.71 -26.88
C VAL A 199 25.30 -25.11 -27.53
N MET A 200 24.23 -25.45 -28.22
CA MET A 200 24.11 -26.68 -29.00
C MET A 200 24.75 -26.44 -30.38
N MET A 201 25.97 -26.95 -30.58
CA MET A 201 26.60 -26.99 -31.92
C MET A 201 25.99 -28.12 -32.75
N PRO A 202 25.65 -27.89 -34.03
CA PRO A 202 25.23 -28.97 -34.93
C PRO A 202 26.44 -29.77 -35.44
N PRO A 203 26.30 -31.09 -35.70
CA PRO A 203 27.39 -31.90 -36.23
C PRO A 203 27.64 -31.61 -37.72
N ALA A 204 28.92 -31.53 -38.07
CA ALA A 204 29.40 -31.45 -39.44
C ALA A 204 29.09 -32.74 -40.22
N ARG A 205 28.51 -32.62 -41.41
CA ARG A 205 28.37 -33.72 -42.37
C ARG A 205 29.64 -33.78 -43.23
N MET A 206 30.26 -34.97 -43.27
CA MET A 206 31.14 -35.42 -44.36
C MET A 206 30.28 -36.02 -45.48
#